data_AF-A0A7C7V0V5-F1
#
_entry.id   AF-A0A7C7V0V5-F1
#
_cell.length_a   1.000
_cell.length_b   1.000
_cell.length_c   1.000
_cell.angle_alpha   90.00
_cell.angle_beta   90.00
_cell.angle_gamma   90.00
#
_symmetry.space_group_name_H-M   'P 1'
#
loop_
_entity.id
_entity.type
_entity.pdbx_description
1 polymer ?
#
loop_
_entity_poly.entity_id
_entity_poly.type
_entity_poly.pdbx_seq_one_letter_code
_entity_poly.pdbx_strand_id
1 'polypeptide(L)'
;MEKYLERFKSGEYKDLNKLKEAFQKKLSEVPPTMEYVRNLILDAKLLFRILSDPNFNLSREAREDFIAALWYFIEKKDRIPDWVPIIGLWDDYKVVRYVKEKYKEEIERYFRETKFFIANYF
;
A
#
# COMPACT_ATOMS: atom_id res chain seq x y z
N MET A 1 -9.20 -8.23 9.35
CA MET A 1 -8.28 -7.14 8.94
C MET A 1 -9.05 -5.91 8.48
N GLU A 2 -10.25 -6.06 7.91
CA GLU A 2 -11.08 -4.94 7.40
C GLU A 2 -11.30 -3.79 8.40
N LYS A 3 -11.51 -4.06 9.69
CA LYS A 3 -11.64 -3.01 10.72
C LYS A 3 -10.49 -1.99 10.74
N TYR A 4 -9.30 -2.38 10.28
CA TYR A 4 -8.14 -1.49 10.20
C TYR A 4 -8.19 -0.55 8.99
N LEU A 5 -8.97 -0.90 7.96
CA LEU A 5 -9.12 -0.13 6.74
C LEU A 5 -10.26 0.90 6.85
N GLU A 6 -11.29 0.63 7.64
CA GLU A 6 -12.50 1.46 7.74
C GLU A 6 -12.21 2.94 8.05
N ARG A 7 -11.23 3.22 8.90
CA ARG A 7 -10.81 4.61 9.22
C ARG A 7 -10.37 5.38 7.97
N PHE A 8 -9.77 4.69 7.01
CA PHE A 8 -9.17 5.29 5.81
C PHE A 8 -10.12 5.31 4.60
N LYS A 9 -11.37 4.86 4.76
CA LYS A 9 -12.39 4.94 3.71
C LYS A 9 -13.12 6.29 3.65
N SER A 10 -12.83 7.19 4.61
CA SER A 10 -13.40 8.54 4.66
C SER A 10 -12.91 9.43 3.52
N GLY A 11 -13.59 10.56 3.28
CA GLY A 11 -13.34 11.43 2.13
C GLY A 11 -11.94 12.07 2.09
N GLU A 12 -11.31 12.31 3.25
CA GLU A 12 -10.02 13.00 3.33
C GLU A 12 -8.86 12.18 2.72
N TYR A 13 -8.94 10.85 2.79
CA TYR A 13 -7.90 9.93 2.31
C TYR A 13 -7.97 9.65 0.81
N LYS A 14 -8.98 10.17 0.10
CA LYS A 14 -9.21 9.92 -1.33
C LYS A 14 -8.36 10.81 -2.26
N ASP A 15 -7.62 11.77 -1.71
CA ASP A 15 -6.70 12.63 -2.47
C ASP A 15 -5.42 11.86 -2.87
N LEU A 16 -5.34 11.47 -4.15
CA LEU A 16 -4.22 10.68 -4.68
C LEU A 16 -2.90 11.46 -4.73
N ASN A 17 -2.92 12.79 -4.83
CA ASN A 17 -1.70 13.59 -4.82
C ASN A 17 -1.08 13.60 -3.42
N LYS A 18 -1.91 13.85 -2.40
CA LYS A 18 -1.46 13.75 -1.00
C LYS A 18 -0.96 12.34 -0.67
N LEU A 19 -1.67 11.31 -1.13
CA LEU A 19 -1.26 9.93 -0.95
C LEU A 19 0.12 9.68 -1.58
N LYS A 20 0.35 10.14 -2.81
CA LYS A 20 1.63 10.00 -3.51
C LYS A 20 2.78 10.64 -2.73
N GLU A 21 2.62 11.89 -2.30
CA GLU A 21 3.65 12.63 -1.56
C GLU A 21 3.99 11.94 -0.23
N ALA A 22 2.95 11.57 0.54
CA ALA A 22 3.13 10.91 1.83
C ALA A 22 3.74 9.50 1.67
N PHE A 23 3.35 8.77 0.62
CA PHE A 23 3.91 7.46 0.30
C PHE A 23 5.40 7.54 -0.06
N GLN A 24 5.78 8.50 -0.91
CA GLN A 24 7.19 8.73 -1.26
C GLN A 24 8.03 9.07 -0.04
N LYS A 25 7.53 9.95 0.83
CA LYS A 25 8.18 10.27 2.11
C LYS A 25 8.35 9.03 2.98
N LYS A 26 7.28 8.25 3.20
CA LYS A 26 7.32 7.03 4.00
C LYS A 26 8.36 6.03 3.48
N LEU A 27 8.43 5.83 2.16
CA LEU A 27 9.42 4.92 1.55
C LEU A 27 10.87 5.39 1.76
N SER A 28 11.14 6.69 1.84
CA SER A 28 12.48 7.21 2.13
C SER A 28 12.91 7.02 3.58
N GLU A 29 11.94 6.88 4.51
CA GLU A 29 12.18 6.72 5.94
C GLU A 29 12.32 5.25 6.37
N VAL A 30 11.79 4.30 5.58
CA VAL A 30 11.76 2.87 5.92
C VAL A 30 12.96 2.14 5.29
N PRO A 31 13.97 1.72 6.08
CA PRO A 31 15.12 1.02 5.54
C PRO A 31 14.78 -0.45 5.20
N PRO A 32 15.21 -0.99 4.06
CA PRO A 32 14.85 -2.34 3.59
C PRO A 32 15.68 -3.46 4.24
N THR A 33 15.78 -3.46 5.57
CA THR A 33 16.71 -4.31 6.34
C THR A 33 16.27 -5.78 6.39
N MET A 34 15.02 -6.03 6.79
CA MET A 34 14.45 -7.37 6.96
C MET A 34 13.61 -7.79 5.76
N GLU A 35 13.48 -9.10 5.55
CA GLU A 35 12.74 -9.65 4.41
C GLU A 35 11.28 -9.21 4.37
N TYR A 36 10.56 -9.28 5.50
CA TYR A 36 9.17 -8.85 5.53
C TYR A 36 9.01 -7.33 5.27
N VAL A 37 10.01 -6.52 5.64
CA VAL A 37 10.02 -5.07 5.35
C VAL A 37 10.20 -4.84 3.84
N ARG A 38 11.10 -5.60 3.20
CA ARG A 38 11.24 -5.58 1.73
C ARG A 38 9.95 -6.01 1.04
N ASN A 39 9.33 -7.09 1.50
CA ASN A 39 8.07 -7.58 0.94
C ASN A 39 6.93 -6.58 1.13
N LEU A 40 6.85 -5.92 2.30
CA LEU A 40 5.92 -4.83 2.55
C LEU A 40 6.13 -3.67 1.57
N ILE A 41 7.37 -3.21 1.38
CA ILE A 41 7.70 -2.13 0.46
C ILE A 41 7.29 -2.50 -0.98
N LEU A 42 7.58 -3.72 -1.43
CA LEU A 42 7.23 -4.20 -2.77
C LEU A 42 5.71 -4.31 -2.95
N ASP A 43 5.01 -4.89 -1.98
CA ASP A 43 3.56 -5.04 -2.03
C ASP A 43 2.89 -3.66 -2.02
N ALA A 44 3.33 -2.72 -1.18
CA ALA A 44 2.80 -1.36 -1.15
C ALA A 44 3.07 -0.61 -2.46
N LYS A 45 4.28 -0.72 -3.02
CA LYS A 45 4.60 -0.12 -4.32
C LYS A 45 3.75 -0.71 -5.45
N LEU A 46 3.43 -2.01 -5.41
CA LEU A 46 2.51 -2.63 -6.36
C LEU A 46 1.10 -2.05 -6.26
N LEU A 47 0.53 -1.98 -5.06
CA LEU A 47 -0.80 -1.40 -4.85
C LEU A 47 -0.85 0.04 -5.37
N PHE A 48 0.16 0.86 -5.04
CA PHE A 48 0.23 2.24 -5.50
C PHE A 48 0.37 2.35 -7.04
N ARG A 49 1.16 1.48 -7.67
CA ARG A 49 1.35 1.45 -9.13
C ARG A 49 0.04 1.16 -9.86
N ILE A 50 -0.74 0.18 -9.38
CA ILE A 50 -2.04 -0.18 -9.95
C ILE A 50 -3.05 0.94 -9.73
N LEU A 51 -3.12 1.46 -8.50
CA LEU A 51 -4.00 2.56 -8.12
C LEU A 51 -3.79 3.82 -8.97
N SER A 52 -2.53 4.08 -9.34
CA SER A 52 -2.10 5.27 -10.09
C SER A 52 -2.08 5.07 -11.60
N ASP A 53 -2.44 3.91 -12.13
CA ASP A 53 -2.50 3.70 -13.57
C ASP A 53 -3.82 4.25 -14.14
N PRO A 54 -3.80 5.35 -14.92
CA PRO A 54 -5.04 5.91 -15.48
C PRO A 54 -5.67 5.01 -16.56
N ASN A 55 -4.92 4.03 -17.08
CA ASN A 55 -5.39 3.15 -18.15
C ASN A 55 -5.99 1.84 -17.62
N PHE A 56 -5.90 1.57 -16.31
CA PHE A 56 -6.47 0.38 -15.70
C PHE A 56 -7.76 0.70 -14.97
N ASN A 57 -8.84 0.02 -15.35
CA ASN A 57 -10.13 0.14 -14.67
C ASN A 57 -10.14 -0.72 -13.40
N LEU A 58 -9.49 -0.22 -12.34
CA LEU A 58 -9.50 -0.83 -11.01
C LEU A 58 -10.91 -0.76 -10.41
N SER A 59 -11.43 -1.87 -9.88
CA SER A 59 -12.74 -1.88 -9.24
C SER A 59 -12.82 -0.87 -8.10
N ARG A 60 -14.01 -0.30 -7.85
CA ARG A 60 -14.19 0.72 -6.81
C ARG A 60 -13.79 0.20 -5.42
N GLU A 61 -14.16 -1.04 -5.11
CA GLU A 61 -13.84 -1.65 -3.83
C GLU A 61 -12.32 -1.85 -3.67
N ALA A 62 -11.64 -2.38 -4.71
CA ALA A 62 -10.19 -2.52 -4.70
C ALA A 62 -9.49 -1.17 -4.57
N ARG A 63 -9.99 -0.13 -5.26
CA ARG A 63 -9.46 1.24 -5.15
C ARG A 63 -9.55 1.76 -3.71
N GLU A 64 -10.70 1.61 -3.06
CA GLU A 64 -10.91 2.07 -1.68
C GLU A 64 -10.01 1.31 -0.69
N ASP A 65 -9.90 -0.02 -0.83
CA ASP A 65 -9.05 -0.84 0.05
C ASP A 65 -7.54 -0.63 -0.22
N PHE A 66 -7.13 -0.35 -1.46
CA PHE A 66 -5.73 -0.01 -1.79
C PHE A 66 -5.33 1.32 -1.17
N ILE A 67 -6.18 2.36 -1.30
CA ILE A 67 -5.98 3.65 -0.65
C ILE A 67 -5.87 3.45 0.86
N ALA A 68 -6.78 2.67 1.45
CA ALA A 68 -6.80 2.41 2.88
C ALA A 68 -5.54 1.69 3.38
N ALA A 69 -5.08 0.65 2.68
CA ALA A 69 -3.87 -0.08 3.04
C ALA A 69 -2.61 0.79 2.95
N LEU A 70 -2.52 1.65 1.94
CA LEU A 70 -1.40 2.57 1.77
C LEU A 70 -1.38 3.63 2.87
N TRP A 71 -2.53 4.21 3.22
CA TRP A 71 -2.61 5.15 4.34
C TRP A 71 -2.30 4.48 5.68
N TYR A 72 -2.75 3.24 5.89
CA TYR A 72 -2.37 2.48 7.08
C TYR A 72 -0.85 2.31 7.20
N PHE A 73 -0.17 2.02 6.08
CA PHE A 73 1.30 1.95 6.06
C PHE A 73 1.98 3.32 6.26
N ILE A 74 1.40 4.40 5.73
CA ILE A 74 1.95 5.75 5.82
C ILE A 74 1.84 6.29 7.24
N GLU A 75 0.66 6.21 7.85
CA GLU A 75 0.42 6.79 9.17
C GLU A 75 1.26 6.08 10.24
N LYS A 76 1.98 6.87 11.04
CA LYS A 76 2.60 6.35 12.25
C LYS A 76 1.50 6.00 13.25
N LYS A 77 1.48 4.75 13.73
CA LYS A 77 0.79 4.46 14.99
C LYS A 77 1.56 5.17 16.10
N ASP A 78 0.93 6.15 16.76
CA ASP A 78 1.47 6.89 17.92
C ASP A 78 1.84 6.02 19.15
N ARG A 79 1.80 4.69 19.04
CA ARG A 79 1.86 3.76 20.17
C ARG A 79 3.17 2.97 20.29
N ILE A 80 4.13 3.16 19.37
CA ILE A 80 5.38 2.41 19.39
C ILE A 80 6.52 3.35 19.80
N PRO A 81 7.17 3.12 20.96
CA PRO A 81 8.35 3.86 21.37
C PRO A 81 9.45 3.78 20.31
N ASP A 82 10.16 4.90 20.08
CA ASP A 82 11.14 5.07 18.99
C ASP A 82 12.29 4.04 18.96
N TRP A 83 12.49 3.28 20.04
CA TRP A 83 13.57 2.30 20.15
C TRP A 83 13.28 0.92 19.53
N VAL A 84 12.04 0.64 19.07
CA VAL A 84 11.75 -0.58 18.28
C VAL A 84 10.86 -0.32 17.04
N PRO A 85 11.35 0.44 16.03
CA PRO A 85 10.60 0.74 14.80
C PRO A 85 10.21 -0.50 13.98
N ILE A 86 11.01 -1.55 14.10
CA ILE A 86 10.93 -2.76 13.28
C ILE A 86 9.67 -3.57 13.61
N ILE A 87 9.26 -3.66 14.88
CA ILE A 87 8.07 -4.46 15.26
C ILE A 87 6.77 -3.86 14.69
N GLY A 88 6.69 -2.53 14.53
CA GLY A 88 5.51 -1.86 13.97
C GLY A 88 5.22 -2.23 12.52
N LEU A 89 6.27 -2.40 11.71
CA LEU A 89 6.14 -2.71 10.28
C LEU A 89 5.60 -4.12 10.01
N TRP A 90 5.62 -5.01 11.00
CA TRP A 90 5.03 -6.34 10.87
C TRP A 90 3.50 -6.28 10.74
N ASP A 91 2.85 -5.37 11.48
CA ASP A 91 1.41 -5.14 11.35
C ASP A 91 1.07 -4.54 9.99
N ASP A 92 1.87 -3.57 9.52
CA ASP A 92 1.71 -2.94 8.21
C ASP A 92 1.84 -3.99 7.10
N TYR A 93 2.86 -4.86 7.20
CA TYR A 93 3.05 -5.99 6.28
C TYR A 93 1.80 -6.86 6.21
N LYS A 94 1.23 -7.25 7.35
CA LYS A 94 0.01 -8.07 7.37
C LYS A 94 -1.19 -7.37 6.73
N VAL A 95 -1.38 -6.07 6.95
CA VAL A 95 -2.51 -5.31 6.38
C VAL A 95 -2.36 -5.17 4.87
N VAL A 96 -1.19 -4.72 4.41
CA VAL A 96 -0.91 -4.60 2.97
C VAL A 96 -1.01 -5.96 2.28
N ARG A 97 -0.46 -7.01 2.90
CA ARG A 97 -0.55 -8.36 2.36
C ARG A 97 -1.98 -8.87 2.30
N TYR A 98 -2.77 -8.63 3.35
CA TYR A 98 -4.18 -8.99 3.35
C TYR A 98 -4.95 -8.36 2.18
N VAL A 99 -4.75 -7.07 1.92
CA VAL A 99 -5.41 -6.39 0.78
C VAL A 99 -4.91 -6.93 -0.56
N LYS A 100 -3.61 -7.19 -0.69
CA LYS A 100 -3.05 -7.83 -1.88
C LYS A 100 -3.71 -9.19 -2.17
N GLU A 101 -3.84 -10.05 -1.16
CA GLU A 101 -4.47 -11.37 -1.33
C GLU A 101 -5.98 -11.26 -1.59
N LYS A 102 -6.68 -10.31 -0.92
CA LYS A 102 -8.11 -10.04 -1.15
C LYS A 102 -8.41 -9.69 -2.61
N TYR A 103 -7.53 -8.92 -3.26
CA TYR A 103 -7.70 -8.48 -4.65
C TYR A 103 -6.69 -9.11 -5.61
N LYS A 104 -6.27 -10.35 -5.35
CA LYS A 104 -5.31 -11.06 -6.20
C LYS A 104 -5.77 -11.14 -7.65
N GLU A 105 -7.05 -11.38 -7.90
CA GLU A 105 -7.62 -11.45 -9.25
C GLU A 105 -7.54 -10.12 -10.02
N GLU A 106 -7.73 -8.98 -9.33
CA GLU A 106 -7.57 -7.64 -9.91
C GLU A 106 -6.11 -7.38 -10.28
N ILE A 107 -5.18 -7.79 -9.41
CA ILE A 107 -3.73 -7.67 -9.64
C ILE A 107 -3.30 -8.55 -10.83
N GLU A 108 -3.80 -9.78 -10.91
CA GLU A 108 -3.55 -10.65 -12.05
C GLU A 108 -4.15 -10.09 -13.34
N ARG A 109 -5.34 -9.48 -13.29
CA ARG A 109 -5.94 -8.79 -14.43
C ARG A 109 -5.06 -7.64 -14.90
N TYR A 110 -4.57 -6.83 -13.97
CA TYR A 110 -3.65 -5.75 -14.27
C TYR A 110 -2.40 -6.24 -15.01
N PHE A 111 -1.79 -7.36 -14.57
CA PHE A 111 -0.63 -7.93 -15.26
C PHE A 111 -0.94 -8.47 -16.67
N ARG A 112 -2.14 -8.99 -16.91
CA ARG A 112 -2.55 -9.47 -18.25
C ARG A 112 -2.81 -8.32 -19.23
N GLU A 113 -3.37 -7.22 -18.74
CA GLU A 113 -3.79 -6.09 -19.58
C GLU A 113 -2.66 -5.08 -19.81
N THR A 114 -1.67 -5.01 -18.91
CA THR A 114 -0.59 -4.03 -18.98
C THR A 114 0.59 -4.55 -19.81
N LYS A 115 0.68 -4.10 -21.07
CA LYS A 115 1.73 -4.50 -22.02
C LYS A 115 3.17 -4.16 -21.59
N PHE A 116 3.34 -3.17 -20.72
CA PHE A 116 4.65 -2.73 -20.23
C PHE A 116 4.65 -2.64 -18.70
N PHE A 117 4.58 -3.79 -18.04
CA PHE A 117 4.89 -3.85 -16.61
C PHE A 117 6.41 -3.79 -16.42
N ILE A 118 6.96 -2.59 -16.28
CA ILE A 118 8.35 -2.43 -15.84
C ILE A 118 8.37 -2.72 -14.34
N ALA A 119 9.05 -3.79 -13.94
CA ALA A 119 9.26 -4.18 -12.54
C ALA A 119 10.19 -3.23 -11.76
N ASN A 120 10.38 -1.99 -12.24
CA ASN A 120 11.05 -0.94 -11.48
C ASN A 120 9.98 -0.17 -10.73
N TYR A 121 9.82 -0.58 -9.48
CA TYR A 121 8.91 0.04 -8.54
C TYR A 121 9.45 1.40 -8.06
N PHE A 122 9.49 2.39 -8.96
CA PHE A 122 10.25 3.65 -8.91
C PHE A 122 11.73 3.48 -9.25
#